data_AF-A0A0L1LJ56-F1
#
_entry.id   AF-A0A0L1LJ56-F1
#
_cell.length_a   1.000
_cell.length_b   1.000
_cell.length_c   1.000
_cell.angle_alpha   90.00
_cell.angle_beta   90.00
_cell.angle_gamma   90.00
#
_symmetry.space_group_name_H-M   'P 1'
#
loop_
_entity.id
_entity.type
_entity.pdbx_description
1 polymer ?
#
loop_
_entity_poly.entity_id
_entity_poly.type
_entity_poly.pdbx_seq_one_letter_code
_entity_poly.pdbx_strand_id
1 'polypeptide(L)'
;MSIAHLDDQQAFAFIEEMTSTRNLLAYGTRVIRTAAFLDTTRDPILTMLSIGVEKLYKLTLGLSALDANQSWPTKGEMRAFGHNLADMHTYVMADLSNRTATGTEYVRGLLADVQTDGAVIPLIATLGRYGQSGRFYHLDRLGDAPQPWDSPEDYWQRIEDAVTDEPEIAAAYAAAMNDSSNNVLWDQLYSSINQRIADTVERLWTMVAVCGRNHALGEAGTIFGFDIHPNAVGRQ
;
A
#
# COMPACT_ATOMS: atom_id res chain seq x y z
N MET A 1 24.17 -7.94 12.76
CA MET A 1 23.63 -8.84 11.72
C MET A 1 24.13 -8.29 10.40
N SER A 2 24.85 -9.07 9.60
CA SER A 2 25.29 -8.63 8.26
C SER A 2 24.14 -8.88 7.29
N ILE A 3 23.83 -7.90 6.44
CA ILE A 3 22.88 -8.02 5.33
C ILE A 3 23.69 -8.00 4.05
N ALA A 4 23.45 -8.97 3.17
CA ALA A 4 24.21 -9.13 1.93
C ALA A 4 24.26 -7.83 1.11
N HIS A 5 25.46 -7.47 0.65
CA HIS A 5 25.73 -6.31 -0.22
C HIS A 5 25.43 -4.92 0.39
N LEU A 6 25.18 -4.84 1.70
CA LEU A 6 25.05 -3.56 2.42
C LEU A 6 26.22 -3.38 3.39
N ASP A 7 26.74 -2.17 3.47
CA ASP A 7 27.62 -1.80 4.59
C ASP A 7 26.83 -1.68 5.91
N ASP A 8 27.52 -1.53 7.04
CA ASP A 8 26.88 -1.49 8.36
C ASP A 8 25.86 -0.34 8.48
N GLN A 9 26.16 0.85 7.93
CA GLN A 9 25.25 1.99 8.01
C GLN A 9 24.00 1.76 7.16
N GLN A 10 24.18 1.23 5.95
CA GLN A 10 23.08 0.87 5.06
C GLN A 10 22.22 -0.23 5.66
N ALA A 11 22.82 -1.24 6.31
CA ALA A 11 22.10 -2.32 6.96
C ALA A 11 21.22 -1.81 8.12
N PHE A 12 21.73 -0.89 8.95
CA PHE A 12 20.92 -0.26 10.01
C PHE A 12 19.77 0.56 9.44
N ALA A 13 20.03 1.43 8.46
CA ALA A 13 19.00 2.23 7.81
C ALA A 13 17.91 1.35 7.17
N PHE A 14 18.32 0.25 6.53
CA PHE A 14 17.40 -0.71 5.95
C PHE A 14 16.48 -1.36 6.99
N ILE A 15 17.01 -1.78 8.15
CA ILE A 15 16.20 -2.36 9.24
C ILE A 15 15.20 -1.34 9.80
N GLU A 16 15.62 -0.08 10.00
CA GLU A 16 14.74 0.99 10.45
C GLU A 16 13.62 1.27 9.45
N GLU A 17 13.94 1.30 8.15
CA GLU A 17 12.95 1.51 7.09
C GLU A 17 11.97 0.35 6.96
N MET A 18 12.42 -0.91 7.09
CA MET A 18 11.53 -2.07 7.15
C MET A 18 10.56 -1.98 8.33
N THR A 19 11.08 -1.66 9.52
CA THR A 19 10.27 -1.52 10.73
C THR A 19 9.25 -0.40 10.60
N SER A 20 9.68 0.76 10.09
CA SER A 20 8.80 1.90 9.84
C SER A 20 7.70 1.55 8.85
N THR A 21 8.05 0.88 7.74
CA THR A 21 7.10 0.44 6.71
C THR A 21 6.06 -0.51 7.27
N ARG A 22 6.49 -1.57 7.96
CA ARG A 22 5.59 -2.53 8.62
C ARG A 22 4.63 -1.83 9.57
N ASN A 23 5.13 -0.93 10.41
CA ASN A 23 4.31 -0.24 11.39
C ASN A 23 3.28 0.68 10.72
N LEU A 24 3.69 1.47 9.73
CA LEU A 24 2.79 2.36 8.98
C LEU A 24 1.65 1.58 8.32
N LEU A 25 1.98 0.47 7.65
CA LEU A 25 0.97 -0.39 7.02
C LEU A 25 0.05 -1.01 8.07
N ALA A 26 0.60 -1.56 9.16
CA ALA A 26 -0.18 -2.21 10.21
C ALA A 26 -1.14 -1.27 10.94
N TYR A 27 -0.67 -0.08 11.33
CA TYR A 27 -1.51 0.90 12.00
C TYR A 27 -2.51 1.51 11.01
N GLY A 28 -2.10 1.77 9.78
CA GLY A 28 -2.99 2.24 8.72
C GLY A 28 -4.15 1.27 8.46
N THR A 29 -3.86 -0.02 8.25
CA THR A 29 -4.87 -1.06 8.02
C THR A 29 -5.73 -1.32 9.26
N ARG A 30 -5.16 -1.23 10.46
CA ARG A 30 -5.95 -1.35 11.69
C ARG A 30 -6.96 -0.20 11.84
N VAL A 31 -6.52 1.04 11.63
CA VAL A 31 -7.38 2.21 11.81
C VAL A 31 -8.52 2.18 10.80
N ILE A 32 -8.26 1.92 9.51
CA ILE A 32 -9.33 1.83 8.52
C ILE A 32 -10.37 0.76 8.88
N ARG A 33 -9.96 -0.45 9.31
CA ARG A 33 -10.89 -1.53 9.70
C ARG A 33 -11.79 -1.15 10.88
N THR A 34 -11.31 -0.29 11.77
CA THR A 34 -12.01 0.08 13.01
C THR A 34 -12.56 1.50 13.01
N ALA A 35 -12.44 2.23 11.90
CA ALA A 35 -12.84 3.61 11.81
C ALA A 35 -14.36 3.73 11.93
N ALA A 36 -14.84 4.12 13.11
CA ALA A 36 -16.25 4.42 13.36
C ALA A 36 -16.70 5.72 12.66
N PHE A 37 -15.75 6.65 12.44
CA PHE A 37 -16.00 7.93 11.77
C PHE A 37 -14.87 8.22 10.79
N LEU A 38 -15.11 7.97 9.50
CA LEU A 38 -14.12 8.22 8.45
C LEU A 38 -13.75 9.70 8.37
N ASP A 39 -14.68 10.62 8.60
CA ASP A 39 -14.42 12.06 8.51
C ASP A 39 -13.36 12.58 9.49
N THR A 40 -13.15 11.91 10.63
CA THR A 40 -12.11 12.30 11.60
C THR A 40 -10.82 11.49 11.48
N THR A 41 -10.84 10.39 10.72
CA THR A 41 -9.73 9.43 10.64
C THR A 41 -9.13 9.29 9.25
N ARG A 42 -9.77 9.85 8.20
CA ARG A 42 -9.32 9.78 6.80
C ARG A 42 -7.90 10.30 6.61
N ASP A 43 -7.59 11.48 7.16
CA ASP A 43 -6.28 12.11 6.98
C ASP A 43 -5.13 11.30 7.64
N PRO A 44 -5.26 10.83 8.90
CA PRO A 44 -4.31 9.88 9.48
C PRO A 44 -4.18 8.56 8.70
N ILE A 45 -5.29 7.96 8.24
CA ILE A 45 -5.28 6.72 7.45
C ILE A 45 -4.48 6.94 6.15
N LEU A 46 -4.84 7.98 5.40
CA LEU A 46 -4.18 8.33 4.14
C LEU A 46 -2.70 8.64 4.33
N THR A 47 -2.33 9.36 5.40
CA THR A 47 -0.92 9.61 5.74
C THR A 47 -0.16 8.32 5.98
N MET A 48 -0.67 7.44 6.85
CA MET A 48 0.02 6.19 7.17
C MET A 48 0.14 5.27 5.96
N LEU A 49 -0.95 5.07 5.22
CA LEU A 49 -0.98 4.17 4.07
C LEU A 49 -0.19 4.71 2.88
N SER A 50 -0.26 6.01 2.59
CA SER A 50 0.51 6.64 1.51
C SER A 50 2.02 6.48 1.72
N ILE A 51 2.51 6.83 2.92
CA ILE A 51 3.92 6.67 3.27
C ILE A 51 4.31 5.18 3.35
N GLY A 52 3.46 4.34 3.95
CA GLY A 52 3.71 2.90 4.09
C GLY A 52 3.87 2.20 2.74
N VAL A 53 2.96 2.45 1.79
CA VAL A 53 3.02 1.85 0.45
C VAL A 53 4.21 2.41 -0.35
N GLU A 54 4.50 3.71 -0.23
CA GLU A 54 5.68 4.31 -0.88
C GLU A 54 6.98 3.66 -0.40
N LYS A 55 7.15 3.50 0.92
CA LYS A 55 8.33 2.84 1.48
C LYS A 55 8.40 1.37 1.07
N LEU A 56 7.26 0.65 1.08
CA LEU A 56 7.20 -0.75 0.64
C LEU A 56 7.72 -0.92 -0.79
N TYR A 57 7.27 -0.08 -1.73
CA TYR A 57 7.73 -0.12 -3.11
C TYR A 57 9.19 0.29 -3.26
N LYS A 58 9.63 1.33 -2.57
CA LYS A 58 11.04 1.76 -2.61
C LYS A 58 11.99 0.71 -2.06
N LEU A 59 11.62 0.04 -0.97
CA LEU A 59 12.40 -1.09 -0.43
C LEU A 59 12.43 -2.25 -1.42
N THR A 60 11.29 -2.57 -2.05
CA THR A 60 11.21 -3.65 -3.05
C THR A 60 12.09 -3.37 -4.27
N LEU A 61 12.02 -2.17 -4.83
CA LEU A 61 12.85 -1.75 -5.97
C LEU A 61 14.34 -1.66 -5.59
N GLY A 62 14.64 -1.16 -4.39
CA GLY A 62 16.00 -1.10 -3.85
C GLY A 62 16.61 -2.49 -3.69
N LEU A 63 15.83 -3.46 -3.18
CA LEU A 63 16.25 -4.86 -3.07
C LEU A 63 16.42 -5.54 -4.42
N SER A 64 15.53 -5.28 -5.37
CA SER A 64 15.66 -5.77 -6.75
C SER A 64 16.98 -5.32 -7.38
N ALA A 65 17.31 -4.03 -7.23
CA ALA A 65 18.57 -3.48 -7.71
C ALA A 65 19.78 -3.99 -6.92
N LEU A 66 19.65 -4.17 -5.61
CA LEU A 66 20.71 -4.73 -4.76
C LEU A 66 21.06 -6.16 -5.19
N ASP A 67 20.06 -6.98 -5.46
CA ASP A 67 20.22 -8.35 -5.97
C ASP A 67 20.87 -8.37 -7.35
N ALA A 68 20.44 -7.48 -8.26
CA ALA A 68 20.96 -7.43 -9.63
C ALA A 68 22.38 -6.85 -9.73
N ASN A 69 22.67 -5.81 -8.93
CA ASN A 69 23.86 -4.98 -9.10
C ASN A 69 24.85 -5.10 -7.94
N GLN A 70 24.51 -5.85 -6.89
CA GLN A 70 25.29 -5.96 -5.64
C GLN A 70 25.54 -4.60 -4.96
N SER A 71 24.66 -3.63 -5.22
CA SER A 71 24.75 -2.29 -4.65
C SER A 71 23.36 -1.67 -4.51
N TRP A 72 23.10 -1.01 -3.38
CA TRP A 72 21.86 -0.26 -3.19
C TRP A 72 21.80 0.94 -4.15
N PRO A 73 20.64 1.27 -4.75
CA PRO A 73 20.54 2.42 -5.64
C PRO A 73 20.91 3.73 -4.96
N THR A 74 21.60 4.60 -5.69
CA THR A 74 21.89 5.95 -5.25
C THR A 74 20.60 6.76 -5.05
N LYS A 75 20.70 7.86 -4.30
CA LYS A 75 19.58 8.80 -4.15
C LYS A 75 19.02 9.31 -5.48
N GLY A 76 19.87 9.47 -6.50
CA GLY A 76 19.45 9.89 -7.84
C GLY A 76 18.59 8.84 -8.52
N GLU A 77 19.03 7.58 -8.49
CA GLU A 77 18.29 6.44 -9.05
C GLU A 77 16.98 6.21 -8.29
N MET A 78 17.00 6.27 -6.95
CA MET A 78 15.78 6.17 -6.14
C MET A 78 14.78 7.30 -6.42
N ARG A 79 15.27 8.50 -6.77
CA ARG A 79 14.41 9.62 -7.19
C ARG A 79 13.86 9.44 -8.60
N ALA A 80 14.56 8.73 -9.48
CA ALA A 80 14.11 8.46 -10.83
C ALA A 80 12.87 7.54 -10.86
N PHE A 81 12.71 6.67 -9.86
CA PHE A 81 11.44 5.95 -9.64
C PHE A 81 10.27 6.87 -9.26
N GLY A 82 10.54 8.14 -8.92
CA GLY A 82 9.56 9.17 -8.64
C GLY A 82 8.91 9.07 -7.26
N HIS A 83 7.96 9.99 -7.02
CA HIS A 83 6.99 9.93 -5.91
C HIS A 83 5.62 9.46 -6.41
N ASN A 84 5.56 8.94 -7.65
CA ASN A 84 4.32 8.48 -8.25
C ASN A 84 4.12 7.00 -7.92
N LEU A 85 3.21 6.73 -6.98
CA LEU A 85 2.89 5.36 -6.58
C LEU A 85 2.36 4.51 -7.75
N ALA A 86 1.70 5.10 -8.74
CA ALA A 86 1.21 4.36 -9.91
C ALA A 86 2.37 3.83 -10.78
N ASP A 87 3.38 4.66 -11.01
CA ASP A 87 4.56 4.26 -11.78
C ASP A 87 5.35 3.21 -10.99
N MET A 88 5.58 3.43 -9.69
CA MET A 88 6.25 2.45 -8.83
C MET A 88 5.49 1.12 -8.77
N HIS A 89 4.16 1.15 -8.67
CA HIS A 89 3.35 -0.06 -8.71
C HIS A 89 3.58 -0.83 -10.02
N THR A 90 3.57 -0.13 -11.16
CA THR A 90 3.81 -0.75 -12.47
C THR A 90 5.19 -1.41 -12.52
N TYR A 91 6.24 -0.72 -12.05
CA TYR A 91 7.60 -1.27 -12.01
C TYR A 91 7.70 -2.48 -11.08
N VAL A 92 7.16 -2.39 -9.86
CA VAL A 92 7.18 -3.47 -8.87
C VAL A 92 6.44 -4.71 -9.40
N MET A 93 5.24 -4.54 -9.96
CA MET A 93 4.47 -5.66 -10.48
C MET A 93 5.16 -6.33 -11.67
N ALA A 94 5.75 -5.55 -12.58
CA ALA A 94 6.48 -6.10 -13.71
C ALA A 94 7.74 -6.85 -13.27
N ASP A 95 8.53 -6.27 -12.36
CA ASP A 95 9.76 -6.87 -11.86
C ASP A 95 9.48 -8.15 -11.07
N LEU A 96 8.53 -8.13 -10.14
CA LEU A 96 8.14 -9.31 -9.37
C LEU A 96 7.53 -10.40 -10.25
N SER A 97 6.73 -10.05 -11.27
CA SER A 97 6.20 -11.02 -12.23
C SER A 97 7.32 -11.75 -12.97
N ASN A 98 8.36 -11.01 -13.41
CA ASN A 98 9.51 -11.59 -14.07
C ASN A 98 10.33 -12.48 -13.13
N ARG A 99 10.63 -12.01 -11.93
CA ARG A 99 11.44 -12.71 -10.92
C ARG A 99 10.75 -13.97 -10.38
N THR A 100 9.43 -14.03 -10.41
CA THR A 100 8.64 -15.17 -9.92
C THR A 100 8.03 -16.02 -11.03
N ALA A 101 8.41 -15.80 -12.30
CA ALA A 101 7.85 -16.52 -13.45
C ALA A 101 7.98 -18.04 -13.33
N THR A 102 9.08 -18.53 -12.75
CA THR A 102 9.34 -19.95 -12.47
C THR A 102 9.06 -20.35 -11.02
N GLY A 103 8.45 -19.45 -10.24
CA GLY A 103 8.08 -19.67 -8.85
C GLY A 103 6.89 -20.63 -8.69
N THR A 104 6.59 -20.98 -7.44
CA THR A 104 5.46 -21.84 -7.11
C THR A 104 4.13 -21.23 -7.56
N GLU A 105 3.13 -22.08 -7.79
CA GLU A 105 1.77 -21.63 -8.12
C GLU A 105 1.22 -20.68 -7.06
N TYR A 106 1.53 -20.92 -5.78
CA TYR A 106 1.16 -20.04 -4.69
C TYR A 106 1.70 -18.60 -4.85
N VAL A 107 2.99 -18.43 -5.14
CA VAL A 107 3.60 -17.10 -5.30
C VAL A 107 3.01 -16.38 -6.53
N ARG A 108 2.87 -17.09 -7.65
CA ARG A 108 2.26 -16.54 -8.87
C ARG A 108 0.79 -16.19 -8.69
N GLY A 109 0.06 -16.98 -7.89
CA GLY A 109 -1.34 -16.72 -7.51
C GLY A 109 -1.50 -15.39 -6.77
N LEU A 110 -0.64 -15.11 -5.79
CA LEU A 110 -0.69 -13.83 -5.06
C LEU A 110 -0.49 -12.60 -5.96
N LEU A 111 0.40 -12.70 -6.96
CA LEU A 111 0.58 -11.64 -7.95
C LEU A 111 -0.67 -11.48 -8.83
N ALA A 112 -1.23 -12.60 -9.30
CA ALA A 112 -2.46 -12.58 -10.10
C ALA A 112 -3.66 -12.00 -9.32
N ASP A 113 -3.78 -12.33 -8.03
CA ASP A 113 -4.81 -11.78 -7.15
C ASP A 113 -4.69 -10.25 -7.05
N VAL A 114 -3.48 -9.71 -6.89
CA VAL A 114 -3.26 -8.26 -6.89
C VAL A 114 -3.58 -7.64 -8.26
N GLN A 115 -3.22 -8.30 -9.37
CA GLN A 115 -3.45 -7.80 -10.73
C GLN A 115 -4.93 -7.77 -11.11
N THR A 116 -5.72 -8.71 -10.61
CA THR A 116 -7.14 -8.86 -10.93
C THR A 116 -8.05 -8.14 -9.95
N ASP A 117 -7.52 -7.66 -8.82
CA ASP A 117 -8.26 -6.87 -7.84
C ASP A 117 -8.55 -5.45 -8.37
N GLY A 118 -9.82 -5.21 -8.68
CA GLY A 118 -10.31 -3.93 -9.20
C GLY A 118 -10.09 -2.72 -8.28
N ALA A 119 -9.89 -2.94 -6.98
CA ALA A 119 -9.66 -1.88 -6.00
C ALA A 119 -8.18 -1.45 -5.90
N VAL A 120 -7.23 -2.25 -6.42
CA VAL A 120 -5.79 -1.95 -6.27
C VAL A 120 -5.38 -0.67 -6.98
N ILE A 121 -5.78 -0.50 -8.25
CA ILE A 121 -5.39 0.69 -9.02
C ILE A 121 -5.99 1.98 -8.44
N PRO A 122 -7.31 2.04 -8.11
CA PRO A 122 -7.89 3.16 -7.38
C PRO A 122 -7.17 3.46 -6.06
N LEU A 123 -6.88 2.45 -5.26
CA LEU A 123 -6.13 2.58 -4.01
C LEU A 123 -4.76 3.25 -4.23
N ILE A 124 -3.96 2.71 -5.17
CA ILE A 124 -2.62 3.24 -5.46
C ILE A 124 -2.67 4.67 -5.98
N ALA A 125 -3.64 4.99 -6.85
CA ALA A 125 -3.82 6.34 -7.37
C ALA A 125 -4.15 7.33 -6.23
N THR A 126 -5.08 6.98 -5.35
CA THR A 126 -5.50 7.82 -4.23
C THR A 126 -4.37 8.05 -3.22
N LEU A 127 -3.67 6.98 -2.82
CA LEU A 127 -2.52 7.09 -1.92
C LEU A 127 -1.39 7.94 -2.54
N GLY A 128 -1.16 7.80 -3.84
CA GLY A 128 -0.12 8.56 -4.55
C GLY A 128 -0.46 10.04 -4.64
N ARG A 129 -1.72 10.37 -4.95
CA ARG A 129 -2.22 11.74 -5.00
C ARG A 129 -2.19 12.41 -3.63
N TYR A 130 -2.58 11.67 -2.59
CA TYR A 130 -2.53 12.18 -1.22
C TYR A 130 -1.10 12.59 -0.81
N GLY A 131 -0.10 11.75 -1.12
CA GLY A 131 1.31 12.05 -0.82
C GLY A 131 1.88 13.22 -1.61
N GLN A 132 1.45 13.40 -2.87
CA GLN A 132 1.94 14.47 -3.76
C GLN A 132 1.35 15.85 -3.42
N SER A 133 0.04 15.93 -3.24
CA SER A 133 -0.67 17.20 -3.08
C SER A 133 -1.79 17.18 -2.03
N GLY A 134 -2.32 16.00 -1.67
CA GLY A 134 -3.48 15.92 -0.77
C GLY A 134 -3.19 16.41 0.65
N ARG A 135 -2.04 16.05 1.23
CA ARG A 135 -1.69 16.40 2.63
C ARG A 135 -1.62 17.90 2.94
N PHE A 136 -1.41 18.73 1.93
CA PHE A 136 -1.37 20.19 2.06
C PHE A 136 -2.50 20.89 1.28
N TYR A 137 -3.44 20.15 0.69
CA TYR A 137 -4.45 20.68 -0.22
C TYR A 137 -5.22 21.88 0.36
N HIS A 138 -5.74 21.74 1.59
CA HIS A 138 -6.47 22.84 2.24
C HIS A 138 -5.55 23.98 2.69
N LEU A 139 -4.32 23.68 3.13
CA LEU A 139 -3.35 24.70 3.51
C LEU A 139 -2.89 25.54 2.32
N ASP A 140 -2.65 24.91 1.18
CA ASP A 140 -2.28 25.59 -0.06
C ASP A 140 -3.46 26.44 -0.58
N ARG A 141 -4.69 25.93 -0.45
CA ARG A 141 -5.91 26.70 -0.79
C ARG A 141 -6.11 27.92 0.10
N LEU A 142 -5.73 27.86 1.39
CA LEU A 142 -5.71 29.03 2.28
C LEU A 142 -4.66 30.06 1.86
N GLY A 143 -3.59 29.64 1.19
CA GLY A 143 -2.53 30.49 0.65
C GLY A 143 -2.80 31.03 -0.77
N ASP A 144 -4.05 31.00 -1.23
CA ASP A 144 -4.47 31.41 -2.59
C ASP A 144 -3.76 30.66 -3.73
N ALA A 145 -3.19 29.48 -3.47
CA ALA A 145 -2.63 28.63 -4.51
C ALA A 145 -3.76 27.84 -5.19
N PRO A 146 -4.01 28.02 -6.50
CA PRO A 146 -5.00 27.23 -7.22
C PRO A 146 -4.63 25.75 -7.11
N GLN A 147 -5.61 24.92 -6.74
CA GLN A 147 -5.44 23.47 -6.72
C GLN A 147 -5.98 22.91 -8.04
N PRO A 148 -5.12 22.51 -9.00
CA PRO A 148 -5.57 21.99 -10.29
C PRO A 148 -6.04 20.53 -10.22
N TRP A 149 -6.06 19.94 -9.02
CA TRP A 149 -6.40 18.54 -8.77
C TRP A 149 -7.64 18.46 -7.86
N ASP A 150 -8.32 17.30 -7.93
CA ASP A 150 -9.44 16.98 -7.06
C ASP A 150 -9.04 16.96 -5.58
N SER A 151 -10.01 17.05 -4.67
CA SER A 151 -9.72 17.07 -3.23
C SER A 151 -9.32 15.69 -2.70
N PRO A 152 -8.67 15.61 -1.52
CA PRO A 152 -8.41 14.33 -0.86
C PRO A 152 -9.67 13.48 -0.68
N GLU A 153 -10.82 14.10 -0.42
CA GLU A 153 -12.13 13.45 -0.33
C GLU A 153 -12.55 12.83 -1.66
N ASP A 154 -12.41 13.55 -2.76
CA ASP A 154 -12.76 13.05 -4.10
C ASP A 154 -11.90 11.82 -4.48
N TYR A 155 -10.62 11.80 -4.10
CA TYR A 155 -9.78 10.62 -4.30
C TYR A 155 -10.17 9.46 -3.39
N TRP A 156 -10.55 9.72 -2.15
CA TRP A 156 -11.05 8.68 -1.25
C TRP A 156 -12.31 8.03 -1.80
N GLN A 157 -13.25 8.84 -2.29
CA GLN A 157 -14.50 8.37 -2.90
C GLN A 157 -14.24 7.40 -4.05
N ARG A 158 -13.20 7.60 -4.86
CA ARG A 158 -12.85 6.66 -5.95
C ARG A 158 -12.49 5.25 -5.48
N ILE A 159 -11.88 5.13 -4.30
CA ILE A 159 -11.62 3.81 -3.72
C ILE A 159 -12.94 3.20 -3.23
N GLU A 160 -13.76 3.99 -2.54
CA GLU A 160 -15.06 3.53 -2.05
C GLU A 160 -15.98 3.09 -3.18
N ASP A 161 -16.01 3.83 -4.30
CA ASP A 161 -16.77 3.49 -5.50
C ASP A 161 -16.30 2.15 -6.09
N ALA A 162 -14.98 1.99 -6.28
CA ALA A 162 -14.41 0.77 -6.83
C ALA A 162 -14.71 -0.47 -5.97
N VAL A 163 -14.77 -0.29 -4.66
CA VAL A 163 -15.13 -1.34 -3.69
C VAL A 163 -16.64 -1.59 -3.68
N THR A 164 -17.45 -0.53 -3.83
CA THR A 164 -18.91 -0.62 -3.85
C THR A 164 -19.45 -1.34 -5.08
N ASP A 165 -18.71 -1.29 -6.21
CA ASP A 165 -19.04 -2.03 -7.43
C ASP A 165 -18.94 -3.56 -7.26
N GLU A 166 -18.34 -4.06 -6.17
CA GLU A 166 -18.28 -5.50 -5.89
C GLU A 166 -19.66 -6.06 -5.49
N PRO A 167 -20.07 -7.23 -6.01
CA PRO A 167 -21.46 -7.70 -5.88
C PRO A 167 -21.99 -7.78 -4.44
N GLU A 168 -21.17 -8.21 -3.49
CA GLU A 168 -21.56 -8.34 -2.08
C GLU A 168 -21.78 -6.97 -1.42
N ILE A 169 -20.94 -5.98 -1.74
CA ILE A 169 -21.00 -4.63 -1.19
C ILE A 169 -22.11 -3.83 -1.88
N ALA A 170 -22.27 -3.99 -3.20
CA ALA A 170 -23.40 -3.42 -3.94
C ALA A 170 -24.76 -3.87 -3.38
N ALA A 171 -24.87 -5.15 -2.99
CA ALA A 171 -26.08 -5.68 -2.35
C ALA A 171 -26.32 -5.04 -0.97
N ALA A 172 -25.27 -4.88 -0.15
CA ALA A 172 -25.36 -4.18 1.13
C ALA A 172 -25.74 -2.70 0.95
N TYR A 173 -25.18 -2.04 -0.06
CA TYR A 173 -25.51 -0.66 -0.41
C TYR A 173 -26.98 -0.51 -0.80
N ALA A 174 -27.48 -1.40 -1.68
CA ALA A 174 -28.88 -1.41 -2.07
C ALA A 174 -29.82 -1.65 -0.87
N ALA A 175 -29.45 -2.55 0.05
CA ALA A 175 -30.21 -2.79 1.27
C ALA A 175 -30.27 -1.54 2.17
N ALA A 176 -29.15 -0.86 2.40
CA ALA A 176 -29.09 0.37 3.19
C ALA A 176 -29.90 1.51 2.56
N MET A 177 -29.90 1.63 1.23
CA MET A 177 -30.70 2.63 0.52
C MET A 177 -32.20 2.35 0.57
N ASN A 178 -32.61 1.07 0.52
CA ASN A 178 -34.02 0.70 0.61
C ASN A 178 -34.63 0.97 1.99
N ASP A 179 -33.82 0.99 3.05
CA ASP A 179 -34.22 1.37 4.41
C ASP A 179 -33.26 2.43 4.96
N SER A 180 -33.35 3.62 4.39
CA SER A 180 -32.42 4.73 4.68
C SER A 180 -32.41 5.18 6.14
N SER A 181 -33.43 4.82 6.93
CA SER A 181 -33.53 5.15 8.35
C SER A 181 -32.82 4.15 9.28
N ASN A 182 -32.37 3.03 8.71
CA ASN A 182 -31.80 1.93 9.48
C ASN A 182 -30.28 2.08 9.59
N ASN A 183 -29.86 2.70 10.69
CA ASN A 183 -28.45 2.94 10.99
C ASN A 183 -27.61 1.65 11.04
N VAL A 184 -28.21 0.51 11.39
CA VAL A 184 -27.47 -0.77 11.43
C VAL A 184 -27.03 -1.22 10.04
N LEU A 185 -27.84 -0.98 9.00
CA LEU A 185 -27.47 -1.31 7.62
C LEU A 185 -26.35 -0.39 7.11
N TRP A 186 -26.40 0.89 7.47
CA TRP A 186 -25.33 1.84 7.16
C TRP A 186 -24.01 1.47 7.84
N ASP A 187 -24.05 1.15 9.14
CA ASP A 187 -22.86 0.73 9.88
C ASP A 187 -22.23 -0.55 9.28
N GLN A 188 -23.07 -1.50 8.86
CA GLN A 188 -22.62 -2.73 8.19
C GLN A 188 -21.99 -2.44 6.81
N LEU A 189 -22.58 -1.55 6.03
CA LEU A 189 -22.05 -1.13 4.73
C LEU A 189 -20.67 -0.48 4.90
N TYR A 190 -20.55 0.51 5.79
CA TYR A 190 -19.28 1.19 6.02
C TYR A 190 -18.21 0.26 6.55
N SER A 191 -18.57 -0.64 7.48
CA SER A 191 -17.67 -1.69 7.96
C SER A 191 -17.17 -2.59 6.81
N SER A 192 -18.07 -2.98 5.89
CA SER A 192 -17.73 -3.82 4.73
C SER A 192 -16.81 -3.11 3.74
N ILE A 193 -17.07 -1.84 3.44
CA ILE A 193 -16.20 -1.01 2.59
C ILE A 193 -14.81 -0.87 3.22
N ASN A 194 -14.75 -0.48 4.49
CA ASN A 194 -13.50 -0.30 5.23
C ASN A 194 -12.67 -1.59 5.29
N GLN A 195 -13.33 -2.71 5.59
CA GLN A 195 -12.74 -4.04 5.61
C GLN A 195 -12.15 -4.38 4.23
N ARG A 196 -12.89 -4.13 3.15
CA ARG A 196 -12.43 -4.47 1.80
C ARG A 196 -11.25 -3.62 1.34
N ILE A 197 -11.24 -2.32 1.64
CA ILE A 197 -10.08 -1.45 1.36
C ILE A 197 -8.85 -1.92 2.15
N ALA A 198 -9.03 -2.27 3.43
CA ALA A 198 -7.95 -2.81 4.25
C ALA A 198 -7.39 -4.12 3.66
N ASP A 199 -8.27 -5.01 3.21
CA ASP A 199 -7.90 -6.28 2.57
C ASP A 199 -7.13 -6.04 1.26
N THR A 200 -7.47 -5.01 0.48
CA THR A 200 -6.69 -4.61 -0.72
C THR A 200 -5.25 -4.25 -0.36
N VAL A 201 -5.05 -3.42 0.68
CA VAL A 201 -3.71 -3.03 1.15
C VAL A 201 -2.94 -4.25 1.65
N GLU A 202 -3.59 -5.10 2.45
CA GLU A 202 -2.97 -6.28 3.04
C GLU A 202 -2.60 -7.33 1.98
N ARG A 203 -3.42 -7.48 0.93
CA ARG A 203 -3.14 -8.34 -0.22
C ARG A 203 -1.87 -7.90 -0.95
N LEU A 204 -1.75 -6.62 -1.26
CA LEU A 204 -0.54 -6.04 -1.86
C LEU A 204 0.69 -6.27 -0.98
N TRP A 205 0.56 -5.96 0.30
CA TRP A 205 1.63 -6.08 1.28
C TRP A 205 2.10 -7.54 1.45
N THR A 206 1.15 -8.47 1.56
CA THR A 206 1.42 -9.91 1.67
C THR A 206 2.11 -10.43 0.42
N MET A 207 1.65 -10.04 -0.76
CA MET A 207 2.26 -10.44 -2.04
C MET A 207 3.75 -10.05 -2.08
N VAL A 208 4.10 -8.80 -1.73
CA VAL A 208 5.49 -8.34 -1.70
C VAL A 208 6.32 -9.12 -0.68
N ALA A 209 5.79 -9.31 0.54
CA ALA A 209 6.48 -10.05 1.60
C ALA A 209 6.76 -11.50 1.21
N VAL A 210 5.78 -12.18 0.60
CA VAL A 210 5.89 -13.57 0.16
C VAL A 210 6.87 -13.69 -1.01
N CYS A 211 6.88 -12.74 -1.95
CA CYS A 211 7.90 -12.71 -3.01
C CYS A 211 9.32 -12.64 -2.40
N GLY A 212 9.53 -11.77 -1.41
CA GLY A 212 10.80 -11.69 -0.67
C GLY A 212 11.19 -13.02 -0.02
N ARG A 213 10.26 -13.66 0.73
CA ARG A 213 10.50 -14.96 1.39
C ARG A 213 10.86 -16.09 0.43
N ASN A 214 10.43 -16.00 -0.82
CA ASN A 214 10.69 -16.99 -1.85
C ASN A 214 11.88 -16.57 -2.75
N HIS A 215 12.81 -15.78 -2.21
CA HIS A 215 14.07 -15.39 -2.85
C HIS A 215 13.93 -14.56 -4.14
N ALA A 216 12.75 -14.00 -4.44
CA ALA A 216 12.57 -13.18 -5.65
C ALA A 216 13.41 -11.89 -5.60
N LEU A 217 13.78 -11.45 -4.41
CA LEU A 217 14.51 -10.20 -4.13
C LEU A 217 15.92 -10.47 -3.54
N GLY A 218 16.49 -11.65 -3.80
CA GLY A 218 17.81 -12.04 -3.31
C GLY A 218 17.85 -12.39 -1.82
N GLU A 219 19.07 -12.51 -1.28
CA GLU A 219 19.31 -12.90 0.12
C GLU A 219 18.80 -11.83 1.11
N ALA A 220 19.15 -10.55 0.88
CA ALA A 220 18.63 -9.43 1.66
C ALA A 220 17.09 -9.35 1.57
N GLY A 221 16.53 -9.64 0.39
CA GLY A 221 15.09 -9.68 0.17
C GLY A 221 14.37 -10.79 0.94
N THR A 222 15.08 -11.87 1.28
CA THR A 222 14.54 -12.95 2.12
C THR A 222 14.34 -12.47 3.55
N ILE A 223 15.34 -11.79 4.13
CA ILE A 223 15.26 -11.17 5.46
C ILE A 223 14.09 -10.17 5.48
N PHE A 224 14.02 -9.31 4.46
CA PHE A 224 12.92 -8.38 4.27
C PHE A 224 11.56 -9.05 4.22
N GLY A 225 11.40 -10.11 3.42
CA GLY A 225 10.13 -10.81 3.30
C GLY A 225 9.65 -11.41 4.62
N PHE A 226 10.55 -11.87 5.49
CA PHE A 226 10.19 -12.34 6.82
C PHE A 226 9.78 -11.20 7.76
N ASP A 227 10.59 -10.14 7.79
CA ASP A 227 10.40 -9.00 8.70
C ASP A 227 9.19 -8.13 8.32
N ILE A 228 8.99 -7.87 7.03
CA ILE A 228 7.94 -6.96 6.56
C ILE A 228 6.56 -7.57 6.63
N HIS A 229 6.41 -8.90 6.59
CA HIS A 229 5.10 -9.56 6.46
C HIS A 229 4.09 -9.13 7.54
N PRO A 230 2.76 -9.04 7.24
CA PRO A 230 1.74 -8.65 8.22
C PRO A 230 1.82 -9.38 9.57
N ASN A 231 2.01 -10.70 9.54
CA ASN A 231 2.17 -11.52 10.76
C ASN A 231 3.40 -11.22 11.64
N ALA A 232 4.35 -10.40 11.19
CA ALA A 232 5.51 -9.97 11.97
C ALA A 232 5.21 -8.75 12.86
N VAL A 233 4.06 -8.10 12.68
CA VAL A 233 3.65 -6.95 13.49
C VAL A 233 3.57 -7.33 14.97
N GLY A 234 4.19 -6.51 15.83
CA GLY A 234 4.19 -6.71 17.28
C GLY A 234 5.13 -7.81 17.78
N ARG A 235 5.89 -8.49 16.90
CA ARG A 235 7.00 -9.35 17.31
C ARG A 235 8.23 -8.47 17.51
N GLN A 236 8.67 -8.32 18.75
CA GLN A 236 9.98 -7.77 19.12
C GLN A 236 10.85 -8.92 19.65
#